data_AF-A0A3M1AWD0-F1
#
_entry.id   AF-A0A3M1AWD0-F1
#
_cell.length_a   1.000
_cell.length_b   1.000
_cell.length_c   1.000
_cell.angle_alpha   90.00
_cell.angle_beta   90.00
_cell.angle_gamma   90.00
#
_symmetry.space_group_name_H-M   'P 1'
#
loop_
_entity.id
_entity.type
_entity.pdbx_description
1 polymer ?
#
loop_
_entity_poly.entity_id
_entity_poly.type
_entity_poly.pdbx_seq_one_letter_code
_entity_poly.pdbx_strand_id
1 'polypeptide(L)'
;MPPFGRCWMKAPIEAFDRDFRFGPVQSFKNIALLPIVKGKEPPFGFLTLSQGLAEGLVEVTESPTGPSVPELSLYNRSERKLFILDGEELVGGKQNRVVNASFLIPEKSHVVLPVSCVEQRRWQYNDEVFRTSDTLLSIKGRSRKTRDVTKNLHNYRSYHANQSHIWSTVTEHTLSMEIHSLTDAMNDIFRIREEDIGTYMCHFHPIDGQVGWSVFINGLLVGIEIFGTQDLFCKFWRKLLKSYTLDALSDYGGSDFPQVDHARVTREKLEMSFSLPMRGFSTVGEGEDLRFEQGDLSGFLLRHEGRPVHLSIFLDIPPAEGERGYRLWKRDRHLIDPKGLDPATSEYRATFEVVSGENQGRYYGLCERVLIGRSLEADLLLLDSHVSRKHAILTYSPLEGYTIRDLKSSNGTRVNHVRIETCRLAPGDLVGFGKKTLFRFDLLASAAQTAENPTAPQPEAFDRLN
;
A
#
# COMPACT_ATOMS: atom_id res chain seq x y z
N MET A 1 -19.90 31.12 3.54
CA MET A 1 -18.49 30.65 3.51
C MET A 1 -17.99 30.59 4.95
N PRO A 2 -17.85 29.41 5.57
CA PRO A 2 -17.17 29.31 6.85
C PRO A 2 -15.64 29.39 6.63
N PRO A 3 -14.89 29.89 7.62
CA PRO A 3 -13.49 30.27 7.46
C PRO A 3 -12.57 29.05 7.33
N PHE A 4 -11.54 29.20 6.50
CA PHE A 4 -10.47 28.24 6.24
C PHE A 4 -9.95 27.58 7.52
N GLY A 5 -10.13 26.25 7.62
CA GLY A 5 -9.77 25.43 8.77
C GLY A 5 -8.26 25.36 8.97
N ARG A 6 -7.82 25.78 10.16
CA ARG A 6 -6.42 25.72 10.63
C ARG A 6 -5.88 24.29 10.59
N CYS A 7 -4.62 24.14 10.22
CA CYS A 7 -3.86 22.91 10.39
C CYS A 7 -3.45 22.79 11.86
N TRP A 8 -4.12 21.93 12.63
CA TRP A 8 -3.78 21.72 14.04
C TRP A 8 -2.78 20.56 14.16
N MET A 9 -1.59 20.82 14.70
CA MET A 9 -0.86 19.78 15.43
C MET A 9 -1.59 19.63 16.76
N LYS A 10 -2.37 18.55 16.92
CA LYS A 10 -2.84 18.17 18.26
C LYS A 10 -1.78 17.25 18.88
N ALA A 11 -1.64 17.38 20.19
CA ALA A 11 -0.87 16.51 21.08
C ALA A 11 -1.12 15.00 20.77
N PRO A 12 -0.26 14.08 21.24
CA PRO A 12 -0.45 12.62 21.13
C PRO A 12 -1.87 12.20 21.53
N ILE A 13 -2.25 10.96 21.24
CA ILE A 13 -3.57 10.43 21.58
C ILE A 13 -3.82 10.55 23.11
N GLU A 14 -4.36 11.69 23.51
CA GLU A 14 -4.81 12.01 24.87
C GLU A 14 -6.27 11.56 25.05
N ALA A 15 -6.96 11.17 23.96
CA ALA A 15 -8.39 10.87 23.91
C ALA A 15 -8.74 9.44 23.49
N PHE A 16 -7.76 8.52 23.45
CA PHE A 16 -8.07 7.10 23.39
C PHE A 16 -7.86 6.54 24.78
N ASP A 17 -8.96 6.23 25.43
CA ASP A 17 -8.95 5.52 26.71
C ASP A 17 -8.13 4.24 26.56
N ARG A 18 -7.00 4.19 27.28
CA ARG A 18 -5.96 3.17 27.12
C ARG A 18 -6.26 1.90 27.91
N ASP A 19 -7.42 1.81 28.55
CA ASP A 19 -7.84 0.63 29.33
C ASP A 19 -8.31 -0.52 28.43
N PHE A 20 -7.41 -0.98 27.55
CA PHE A 20 -7.62 -2.19 26.77
C PHE A 20 -7.15 -3.41 27.53
N ARG A 21 -7.94 -4.47 27.40
CA ARG A 21 -7.56 -5.83 27.79
C ARG A 21 -7.47 -6.68 26.54
N PHE A 22 -6.62 -7.70 26.60
CA PHE A 22 -6.52 -8.67 25.52
C PHE A 22 -7.30 -9.93 25.89
N GLY A 23 -8.12 -10.39 24.95
CA GLY A 23 -8.81 -11.68 25.05
C GLY A 23 -7.89 -12.86 24.71
N PRO A 24 -8.41 -14.10 24.79
CA PRO A 24 -7.67 -15.28 24.37
C PRO A 24 -7.37 -15.22 22.85
N VAL A 25 -6.14 -15.56 22.48
CA VAL A 25 -5.73 -15.66 21.07
C VAL A 25 -6.53 -16.77 20.38
N GLN A 26 -7.04 -16.47 19.19
CA GLN A 26 -7.60 -17.46 18.27
C GLN A 26 -6.63 -17.63 17.11
N SER A 27 -6.26 -18.86 16.76
CA SER A 27 -5.29 -19.14 15.70
C SER A 27 -5.80 -20.21 14.75
N PHE A 28 -5.54 -20.02 13.47
CA PHE A 28 -5.80 -21.02 12.44
C PHE A 28 -4.81 -20.85 11.28
N LYS A 29 -4.13 -21.94 10.94
CA LYS A 29 -3.02 -21.95 9.96
C LYS A 29 -2.02 -20.84 10.29
N ASN A 30 -1.85 -19.89 9.38
CA ASN A 30 -0.90 -18.80 9.49
C ASN A 30 -1.52 -17.49 10.04
N ILE A 31 -2.78 -17.50 10.49
CA ILE A 31 -3.41 -16.32 11.12
C ILE A 31 -3.53 -16.54 12.62
N ALA A 32 -3.14 -15.53 13.40
CA ALA A 32 -3.51 -15.40 14.80
C ALA A 32 -4.23 -14.06 15.04
N LEU A 33 -5.35 -14.11 15.75
CA LEU A 33 -6.14 -12.95 16.14
C LEU A 33 -6.07 -12.78 17.66
N LEU A 34 -5.62 -11.62 18.11
CA LEU A 34 -5.68 -11.22 19.51
C LEU A 34 -6.86 -10.25 19.69
N PRO A 35 -7.96 -10.67 20.33
CA PRO A 35 -9.09 -9.79 20.60
C PRO A 35 -8.68 -8.62 21.50
N ILE A 36 -9.12 -7.41 21.13
CA ILE A 36 -9.00 -6.21 21.97
C ILE A 36 -10.36 -5.95 22.60
N VAL A 37 -10.41 -5.99 23.93
CA VAL A 37 -11.62 -5.91 24.75
C VAL A 37 -11.61 -4.62 25.53
N LYS A 38 -12.78 -3.99 25.60
CA LYS A 38 -13.02 -2.79 26.41
C LYS A 38 -14.35 -2.94 27.17
N GLY A 39 -14.54 -2.16 28.23
CA GLY A 39 -15.82 -2.05 28.94
C GLY A 39 -16.97 -1.73 27.98
N LYS A 40 -18.20 -2.15 28.35
CA LYS A 40 -19.39 -1.95 27.51
C LYS A 40 -19.67 -0.45 27.34
N GLU A 41 -19.52 0.03 26.10
CA GLU A 41 -19.97 1.37 25.70
C GLU A 41 -21.35 1.29 25.02
N PRO A 42 -22.21 2.30 25.19
CA PRO A 42 -23.45 2.38 24.44
C PRO A 42 -23.14 2.45 22.93
N PRO A 43 -23.92 1.80 22.07
CA PRO A 43 -23.72 1.85 20.63
C PRO A 43 -23.82 3.30 20.13
N PHE A 44 -22.99 3.68 19.15
CA PHE A 44 -23.08 5.00 18.52
C PHE A 44 -24.41 5.23 17.79
N GLY A 45 -25.13 4.15 17.44
CA GLY A 45 -26.36 4.25 16.68
C GLY A 45 -26.14 4.60 15.21
N PHE A 46 -24.94 4.44 14.65
CA PHE A 46 -24.67 4.66 13.23
C PHE A 46 -25.35 3.62 12.33
N LEU A 47 -25.82 4.07 11.18
CA LEU A 47 -26.16 3.22 10.04
C LEU A 47 -24.86 2.85 9.31
N THR A 48 -24.69 1.60 8.90
CA THR A 48 -23.53 1.22 8.06
C THR A 48 -23.87 1.39 6.58
N LEU A 49 -22.86 1.54 5.72
CA LEU A 49 -23.04 1.65 4.27
C LEU A 49 -23.86 0.50 3.69
N SER A 50 -23.55 -0.75 4.08
CA SER A 50 -24.32 -1.93 3.66
C SER A 50 -25.77 -1.90 4.10
N GLN A 51 -26.05 -1.52 5.36
CA GLN A 51 -27.43 -1.40 5.85
C GLN A 51 -28.19 -0.30 5.10
N GLY A 52 -27.57 0.87 4.96
CA GLY A 52 -28.21 2.01 4.29
C GLY A 52 -28.54 1.74 2.84
N LEU A 53 -27.66 1.08 2.09
CA LEU A 53 -27.93 0.69 0.70
C LEU A 53 -28.97 -0.43 0.60
N ALA A 54 -28.92 -1.44 1.47
CA ALA A 54 -29.89 -2.54 1.48
C ALA A 54 -31.32 -2.07 1.83
N GLU A 55 -31.43 -1.10 2.74
CA GLU A 55 -32.71 -0.52 3.18
C GLU A 55 -33.22 0.61 2.26
N GLY A 56 -32.47 0.99 1.21
CA GLY A 56 -32.81 2.10 0.31
C GLY A 56 -32.72 3.49 0.96
N LEU A 57 -32.07 3.59 2.11
CA LEU A 57 -31.89 4.82 2.87
C LEU A 57 -30.64 5.60 2.44
N VAL A 58 -29.72 4.95 1.74
CA VAL A 58 -28.51 5.53 1.18
C VAL A 58 -28.48 5.21 -0.30
N GLU A 59 -28.03 6.17 -1.09
CA GLU A 59 -27.90 6.03 -2.54
C GLU A 59 -26.49 6.46 -2.95
N VAL A 60 -25.84 5.66 -3.78
CA VAL A 60 -24.51 5.95 -4.33
C VAL A 60 -24.56 5.83 -5.85
N THR A 61 -24.14 6.88 -6.53
CA THR A 61 -24.17 7.01 -8.00
C THR A 61 -22.86 7.59 -8.53
N GLU A 62 -22.67 7.51 -9.84
CA GLU A 62 -21.62 8.28 -10.53
C GLU A 62 -21.85 9.80 -10.34
N SER A 63 -20.80 10.60 -10.46
CA SER A 63 -20.92 12.06 -10.33
C SER A 63 -21.92 12.66 -11.33
N PRO A 64 -22.77 13.64 -10.92
CA PRO A 64 -23.72 14.30 -11.80
C PRO A 64 -23.08 15.06 -12.97
N THR A 65 -21.82 15.48 -12.84
CA THR A 65 -21.06 16.17 -13.90
C THR A 65 -20.43 15.22 -14.93
N GLY A 66 -20.69 13.91 -14.78
CA GLY A 66 -20.14 12.84 -15.59
C GLY A 66 -19.22 11.93 -14.78
N PRO A 67 -18.99 10.69 -15.25
CA PRO A 67 -18.21 9.69 -14.53
C PRO A 67 -16.77 10.17 -14.31
N SER A 68 -16.40 10.31 -13.05
CA SER A 68 -15.06 10.68 -12.58
C SER A 68 -14.50 9.50 -11.81
N VAL A 69 -13.30 9.04 -12.17
CA VAL A 69 -12.64 7.88 -11.55
C VAL A 69 -12.52 8.03 -10.01
N PRO A 70 -12.03 9.16 -9.45
CA PRO A 70 -11.77 9.29 -8.02
C PRO A 70 -12.98 9.63 -7.14
N GLU A 71 -14.17 9.85 -7.71
CA GLU A 71 -15.29 10.46 -6.97
C GLU A 71 -16.62 9.78 -7.30
N LEU A 72 -17.40 9.47 -6.25
CA LEU A 72 -18.81 9.07 -6.35
C LEU A 72 -19.71 10.08 -5.64
N SER A 73 -20.97 10.15 -6.06
CA SER A 73 -22.00 10.91 -5.36
C SER A 73 -22.69 10.03 -4.34
N LEU A 74 -22.78 10.46 -3.08
CA LEU A 74 -23.46 9.73 -2.01
C LEU A 74 -24.52 10.59 -1.32
N TYR A 75 -25.75 10.08 -1.28
CA TYR A 75 -26.86 10.67 -0.54
C TYR A 75 -27.20 9.79 0.67
N ASN A 76 -27.08 10.33 1.88
CA ASN A 76 -27.64 9.73 3.08
C ASN A 76 -29.04 10.32 3.31
N ARG A 77 -30.09 9.57 2.96
CA ARG A 77 -31.49 10.00 3.11
C ARG A 77 -32.06 9.62 4.49
N SER A 78 -31.30 8.88 5.31
CA SER A 78 -31.74 8.43 6.62
C SER A 78 -31.72 9.53 7.67
N GLU A 79 -32.42 9.29 8.79
CA GLU A 79 -32.38 10.10 10.01
C GLU A 79 -31.17 9.80 10.90
N ARG A 80 -30.24 8.96 10.43
CA ARG A 80 -29.07 8.49 11.20
C ARG A 80 -27.79 8.87 10.46
N LYS A 81 -26.74 9.14 11.22
CA LYS A 81 -25.39 9.26 10.64
C LYS A 81 -24.97 7.93 10.04
N LEU A 82 -24.34 8.00 8.88
CA LEU A 82 -23.85 6.86 8.12
C LEU A 82 -22.35 6.70 8.35
N PHE A 83 -21.94 5.57 8.89
CA PHE A 83 -20.54 5.18 8.99
C PHE A 83 -20.13 4.36 7.77
N ILE A 84 -19.04 4.79 7.13
CA ILE A 84 -18.42 4.13 5.98
C ILE A 84 -17.02 3.69 6.40
N LEU A 85 -16.68 2.42 6.15
CA LEU A 85 -15.39 1.88 6.54
C LEU A 85 -14.33 2.09 5.45
N ASP A 86 -13.10 2.35 5.88
CA ASP A 86 -11.94 2.40 4.99
C ASP A 86 -11.81 1.10 4.18
N GLY A 87 -11.73 1.25 2.85
CA GLY A 87 -11.49 0.15 1.93
C GLY A 87 -12.73 -0.68 1.61
N GLU A 88 -13.92 -0.25 2.04
CA GLU A 88 -15.19 -0.88 1.68
C GLU A 88 -15.40 -0.83 0.17
N GLU A 89 -15.75 -1.98 -0.42
CA GLU A 89 -15.96 -2.10 -1.87
C GLU A 89 -17.43 -1.82 -2.25
N LEU A 90 -17.57 -1.00 -3.28
CA LEU A 90 -18.79 -0.62 -3.96
C LEU A 90 -18.78 -1.25 -5.36
N VAL A 91 -19.73 -2.13 -5.62
CA VAL A 91 -19.90 -2.87 -6.87
C VAL A 91 -21.04 -2.24 -7.66
N GLY A 92 -20.78 -1.92 -8.93
CA GLY A 92 -21.75 -1.24 -9.79
C GLY A 92 -21.08 -0.23 -10.71
N GLY A 93 -21.88 0.67 -11.27
CA GLY A 93 -21.42 1.74 -12.15
C GLY A 93 -20.61 1.22 -13.34
N LYS A 94 -19.69 2.07 -13.83
CA LYS A 94 -18.79 1.68 -14.93
C LYS A 94 -17.68 0.73 -14.50
N GLN A 95 -17.36 0.70 -13.21
CA GLN A 95 -16.23 0.00 -12.60
C GLN A 95 -16.45 -0.09 -11.08
N ASN A 96 -15.96 -1.16 -10.45
CA ASN A 96 -15.98 -1.25 -8.99
C ASN A 96 -15.06 -0.21 -8.33
N ARG A 97 -15.44 0.23 -7.14
CA ARG A 97 -14.76 1.27 -6.36
C ARG A 97 -14.48 0.78 -4.94
N VAL A 98 -13.41 1.28 -4.34
CA VAL A 98 -13.16 1.16 -2.89
C VAL A 98 -13.10 2.54 -2.27
N VAL A 99 -13.64 2.69 -1.06
CA VAL A 99 -13.62 3.96 -0.33
C VAL A 99 -12.22 4.26 0.21
N ASN A 100 -11.76 5.52 0.11
CA ASN A 100 -10.37 5.89 0.41
C ASN A 100 -10.07 6.16 1.89
N ALA A 101 -11.08 6.38 2.73
CA ALA A 101 -10.92 6.55 4.17
C ALA A 101 -12.20 6.13 4.91
N SER A 102 -12.15 6.06 6.24
CA SER A 102 -13.36 5.94 7.04
C SER A 102 -14.05 7.30 7.17
N PHE A 103 -15.36 7.34 7.01
CA PHE A 103 -16.14 8.58 7.06
C PHE A 103 -17.38 8.43 7.93
N LEU A 104 -17.80 9.55 8.52
CA LEU A 104 -19.10 9.69 9.17
C LEU A 104 -19.91 10.72 8.38
N ILE A 105 -20.93 10.28 7.65
CA ILE A 105 -21.74 11.15 6.80
C ILE A 105 -23.00 11.57 7.58
N PRO A 106 -23.30 12.88 7.69
CA PRO A 106 -24.48 13.35 8.41
C PRO A 106 -25.78 12.74 7.90
N GLU A 107 -26.79 12.67 8.75
CA GLU A 107 -28.17 12.44 8.34
C GLU A 107 -28.63 13.45 7.26
N LYS A 108 -29.55 13.03 6.37
CA LYS A 108 -30.16 13.90 5.34
C LYS A 108 -29.16 14.77 4.56
N SER A 109 -28.03 14.19 4.18
CA SER A 109 -26.93 14.94 3.55
C SER A 109 -26.50 14.35 2.22
N HIS A 110 -25.80 15.17 1.43
CA HIS A 110 -25.18 14.82 0.17
C HIS A 110 -23.70 15.15 0.21
N VAL A 111 -22.86 14.20 -0.18
CA VAL A 111 -21.40 14.37 -0.20
C VAL A 111 -20.80 13.77 -1.48
N VAL A 112 -19.61 14.25 -1.84
CA VAL A 112 -18.76 13.62 -2.85
C VAL A 112 -17.80 12.66 -2.15
N LEU A 113 -17.98 11.37 -2.37
CA LEU A 113 -17.23 10.30 -1.74
C LEU A 113 -15.92 10.02 -2.51
N PRO A 114 -14.74 10.17 -1.89
CA PRO A 114 -13.46 9.86 -2.51
C PRO A 114 -13.25 8.34 -2.55
N VAL A 115 -12.98 7.85 -3.75
CA VAL A 115 -12.86 6.42 -4.05
C VAL A 115 -11.65 6.14 -4.94
N SER A 116 -11.30 4.85 -5.07
CA SER A 116 -10.31 4.36 -6.03
C SER A 116 -10.90 3.19 -6.83
N CYS A 117 -10.53 3.05 -8.11
CA CYS A 117 -10.98 1.92 -8.92
C CYS A 117 -10.26 0.63 -8.51
N VAL A 118 -10.98 -0.48 -8.48
CA VAL A 118 -10.39 -1.82 -8.22
C VAL A 118 -10.63 -2.81 -9.36
N GLU A 119 -11.01 -2.29 -10.52
CA GLU A 119 -11.30 -3.05 -11.72
C GLU A 119 -10.79 -2.29 -12.95
N GLN A 120 -9.66 -2.72 -13.50
CA GLN A 120 -8.92 -1.95 -14.50
C GLN A 120 -9.52 -2.08 -15.91
N ARG A 121 -10.10 -3.24 -16.25
CA ARG A 121 -10.46 -3.57 -17.65
C ARG A 121 -11.93 -3.40 -18.01
N ARG A 122 -12.79 -3.03 -17.06
CA ARG A 122 -14.20 -2.72 -17.33
C ARG A 122 -14.37 -1.21 -17.50
N TRP A 123 -15.09 -0.77 -18.53
CA TRP A 123 -15.54 0.63 -18.69
C TRP A 123 -16.93 0.64 -19.33
N GLN A 124 -17.81 -0.21 -18.81
CA GLN A 124 -19.18 -0.38 -19.29
C GLN A 124 -20.08 -0.49 -18.06
N TYR A 125 -21.26 0.11 -18.14
CA TYR A 125 -22.24 0.05 -17.06
C TYR A 125 -22.70 -1.39 -16.86
N ASN A 126 -22.71 -1.83 -15.60
CA ASN A 126 -23.41 -3.03 -15.19
C ASN A 126 -24.77 -2.66 -14.57
N ASP A 127 -24.75 -1.74 -13.61
CA ASP A 127 -25.92 -1.09 -12.98
C ASP A 127 -25.60 0.41 -12.79
N GLU A 128 -26.59 1.30 -12.88
CA GLU A 128 -26.39 2.75 -12.66
C GLU A 128 -26.15 3.10 -11.17
N VAL A 129 -26.61 2.24 -10.26
CA VAL A 129 -26.51 2.40 -8.81
C VAL A 129 -25.49 1.43 -8.23
N PHE A 130 -24.67 1.90 -7.29
CA PHE A 130 -23.71 1.05 -6.59
C PHE A 130 -24.35 0.28 -5.44
N ARG A 131 -23.88 -0.95 -5.20
CA ARG A 131 -24.21 -1.78 -4.04
C ARG A 131 -22.95 -2.07 -3.24
N THR A 132 -23.06 -2.37 -1.96
CA THR A 132 -21.89 -2.88 -1.22
C THR A 132 -21.64 -4.34 -1.56
N SER A 133 -20.38 -4.74 -1.60
CA SER A 133 -20.02 -6.15 -1.48
C SER A 133 -19.74 -6.55 -0.03
N ASP A 134 -19.51 -7.83 0.14
CA ASP A 134 -19.12 -8.47 1.40
C ASP A 134 -17.61 -8.38 1.66
N THR A 135 -16.89 -7.61 0.85
CA THR A 135 -15.41 -7.57 0.77
C THR A 135 -14.89 -6.18 1.09
N LEU A 136 -13.66 -6.13 1.58
CA LEU A 136 -12.85 -4.90 1.63
C LEU A 136 -11.63 -5.11 0.74
N LEU A 137 -10.96 -4.01 0.40
CA LEU A 137 -9.59 -4.07 -0.10
C LEU A 137 -8.70 -4.91 0.83
N SER A 138 -7.74 -5.64 0.27
CA SER A 138 -6.78 -6.46 1.01
C SER A 138 -5.96 -5.64 2.02
N ILE A 139 -5.39 -6.25 3.06
CA ILE A 139 -4.65 -5.51 4.09
C ILE A 139 -3.42 -4.79 3.49
N LYS A 140 -2.71 -5.41 2.54
CA LYS A 140 -1.64 -4.72 1.78
C LYS A 140 -2.18 -3.52 1.01
N GLY A 141 -3.32 -3.68 0.34
CA GLY A 141 -3.96 -2.60 -0.40
C GLY A 141 -4.41 -1.45 0.50
N ARG A 142 -5.00 -1.75 1.66
CA ARG A 142 -5.42 -0.74 2.65
C ARG A 142 -4.23 -0.01 3.26
N SER A 143 -3.13 -0.71 3.56
CA SER A 143 -1.88 -0.09 4.01
C SER A 143 -1.36 0.91 2.98
N ARG A 144 -1.12 0.47 1.73
CA ARG A 144 -0.63 1.33 0.63
C ARG A 144 -1.54 2.53 0.38
N LYS A 145 -2.85 2.29 0.32
CA LYS A 145 -3.86 3.33 0.13
C LYS A 145 -3.84 4.35 1.28
N THR A 146 -3.70 3.89 2.52
CA THR A 146 -3.61 4.77 3.70
C THR A 146 -2.39 5.69 3.59
N ARG A 147 -1.24 5.16 3.16
CA ARG A 147 -0.03 5.97 2.91
C ARG A 147 -0.23 6.99 1.80
N ASP A 148 -0.81 6.57 0.66
CA ASP A 148 -1.09 7.47 -0.47
C ASP A 148 -2.05 8.60 -0.08
N VAL A 149 -3.14 8.27 0.63
CA VAL A 149 -4.13 9.24 1.12
C VAL A 149 -3.50 10.19 2.12
N THR A 150 -2.68 9.68 3.06
CA THR A 150 -1.97 10.52 4.04
C THR A 150 -1.07 11.52 3.32
N LYS A 151 -0.24 11.06 2.37
CA LYS A 151 0.62 11.92 1.55
C LYS A 151 -0.18 12.97 0.77
N ASN A 152 -1.31 12.61 0.16
CA ASN A 152 -2.14 13.55 -0.60
C ASN A 152 -2.89 14.54 0.31
N LEU A 153 -3.33 14.13 1.49
CA LEU A 153 -3.90 15.03 2.49
C LEU A 153 -2.87 16.08 2.94
N HIS A 154 -1.62 15.68 3.15
CA HIS A 154 -0.53 16.59 3.50
C HIS A 154 -0.25 17.64 2.41
N ASN A 155 -0.21 17.23 1.14
CA ASN A 155 0.24 18.07 0.03
C ASN A 155 -0.89 18.84 -0.65
N TYR A 156 -2.07 18.23 -0.77
CA TYR A 156 -3.16 18.71 -1.62
C TYR A 156 -4.52 18.77 -0.90
N ARG A 157 -4.60 18.37 0.37
CA ARG A 157 -5.87 18.30 1.13
C ARG A 157 -6.94 17.46 0.43
N SER A 158 -6.51 16.41 -0.25
CA SER A 158 -7.38 15.49 -1.00
C SER A 158 -7.22 14.06 -0.49
N TYR A 159 -8.34 13.33 -0.48
CA TYR A 159 -8.41 11.90 -0.13
C TYR A 159 -8.13 10.97 -1.31
N HIS A 160 -7.50 11.45 -2.38
CA HIS A 160 -7.14 10.61 -3.52
C HIS A 160 -6.01 9.63 -3.14
N ALA A 161 -6.11 8.39 -3.60
CA ALA A 161 -5.02 7.43 -3.54
C ALA A 161 -4.37 7.26 -4.92
N ASN A 162 -3.17 6.67 -4.98
CA ASN A 162 -2.54 6.40 -6.27
C ASN A 162 -3.19 5.17 -6.92
N GLN A 163 -3.91 5.41 -8.01
CA GLN A 163 -4.64 4.39 -8.75
C GLN A 163 -3.75 3.22 -9.22
N SER A 164 -2.51 3.52 -9.64
CA SER A 164 -1.55 2.49 -10.06
C SER A 164 -1.13 1.59 -8.91
N HIS A 165 -0.99 2.13 -7.68
CA HIS A 165 -0.67 1.31 -6.51
C HIS A 165 -1.82 0.34 -6.16
N ILE A 166 -3.08 0.77 -6.30
CA ILE A 166 -4.24 -0.10 -6.12
C ILE A 166 -4.21 -1.25 -7.13
N TRP A 167 -4.02 -0.96 -8.42
CA TRP A 167 -3.94 -2.00 -9.47
C TRP A 167 -2.75 -2.93 -9.32
N SER A 168 -1.60 -2.41 -8.87
CA SER A 168 -0.42 -3.24 -8.57
C SER A 168 -0.72 -4.26 -7.47
N THR A 169 -1.54 -3.89 -6.48
CA THR A 169 -1.97 -4.79 -5.40
C THR A 169 -2.89 -5.89 -5.93
N VAL A 170 -3.85 -5.56 -6.80
CA VAL A 170 -4.70 -6.56 -7.47
C VAL A 170 -3.83 -7.55 -8.25
N THR A 171 -2.86 -7.03 -9.00
CA THR A 171 -1.92 -7.82 -9.81
C THR A 171 -1.05 -8.73 -8.94
N GLU A 172 -0.57 -8.25 -7.79
CA GLU A 172 0.20 -9.04 -6.84
C GLU A 172 -0.60 -10.23 -6.29
N HIS A 173 -1.88 -10.04 -5.97
CA HIS A 173 -2.75 -11.14 -5.54
C HIS A 173 -3.03 -12.13 -6.66
N THR A 174 -3.37 -11.67 -7.88
CA THR A 174 -3.61 -12.59 -9.00
C THR A 174 -2.37 -13.41 -9.34
N LEU A 175 -1.19 -12.80 -9.34
CA LEU A 175 0.08 -13.49 -9.61
C LEU A 175 0.48 -14.46 -8.49
N SER A 176 0.38 -14.06 -7.22
CA SER A 176 0.76 -14.92 -6.09
C SER A 176 -0.13 -16.15 -5.97
N MET A 177 -1.42 -16.01 -6.30
CA MET A 177 -2.42 -17.08 -6.24
C MET A 177 -2.66 -17.81 -7.55
N GLU A 178 -1.92 -17.47 -8.62
CA GLU A 178 -2.08 -18.06 -9.97
C GLU A 178 -3.51 -17.94 -10.52
N ILE A 179 -4.18 -16.81 -10.23
CA ILE A 179 -5.56 -16.54 -10.64
C ILE A 179 -5.60 -15.79 -11.97
N HIS A 180 -6.52 -16.21 -12.85
CA HIS A 180 -6.85 -15.49 -14.07
C HIS A 180 -8.21 -14.78 -13.91
N SER A 181 -8.22 -13.45 -13.84
CA SER A 181 -9.43 -12.62 -13.93
C SER A 181 -9.50 -11.97 -15.32
N LEU A 182 -10.69 -11.92 -15.91
CA LEU A 182 -10.93 -11.27 -17.20
C LEU A 182 -10.95 -9.74 -17.07
N THR A 183 -11.47 -9.23 -15.95
CA THR A 183 -11.68 -7.79 -15.71
C THR A 183 -10.59 -7.15 -14.83
N ASP A 184 -9.66 -7.94 -14.30
CA ASP A 184 -8.71 -7.56 -13.25
C ASP A 184 -9.43 -6.91 -12.05
N ALA A 185 -10.54 -7.52 -11.60
CA ALA A 185 -11.33 -7.05 -10.46
C ALA A 185 -10.90 -7.71 -9.14
N MET A 186 -10.78 -6.94 -8.05
CA MET A 186 -10.52 -7.51 -6.72
C MET A 186 -11.58 -8.54 -6.29
N ASN A 187 -12.86 -8.26 -6.53
CA ASN A 187 -13.94 -9.15 -6.15
C ASN A 187 -13.88 -10.53 -6.84
N ASP A 188 -13.28 -10.63 -8.04
CA ASP A 188 -13.09 -11.93 -8.70
C ASP A 188 -12.14 -12.83 -7.91
N ILE A 189 -11.09 -12.27 -7.32
CA ILE A 189 -10.14 -13.01 -6.49
C ILE A 189 -10.86 -13.58 -5.26
N PHE A 190 -11.66 -12.74 -4.59
CA PHE A 190 -12.47 -13.16 -3.44
C PHE A 190 -13.44 -14.28 -3.79
N ARG A 191 -14.14 -14.18 -4.94
CA ARG A 191 -15.07 -15.20 -5.40
C ARG A 191 -14.36 -16.51 -5.73
N ILE A 192 -13.20 -16.46 -6.39
CA ILE A 192 -12.42 -17.66 -6.73
C ILE A 192 -11.88 -18.35 -5.46
N ARG A 193 -11.56 -17.59 -4.42
CA ARG A 193 -11.04 -18.09 -3.14
C ARG A 193 -12.10 -18.22 -2.06
N GLU A 194 -13.38 -18.22 -2.40
CA GLU A 194 -14.47 -18.18 -1.43
C GLU A 194 -14.46 -19.39 -0.47
N GLU A 195 -14.17 -20.59 -0.99
CA GLU A 195 -14.06 -21.82 -0.18
C GLU A 195 -12.85 -21.79 0.77
N ASP A 196 -11.68 -21.38 0.26
CA ASP A 196 -10.46 -21.20 1.04
C ASP A 196 -10.71 -20.20 2.18
N ILE A 197 -11.29 -19.04 1.85
CA ILE A 197 -11.64 -17.99 2.82
C ILE A 197 -12.68 -18.49 3.82
N GLY A 198 -13.71 -19.19 3.35
CA GLY A 198 -14.76 -19.77 4.18
C GLY A 198 -14.19 -20.71 5.25
N THR A 199 -13.16 -21.48 4.90
CA THR A 199 -12.43 -22.34 5.84
C THR A 199 -11.84 -21.53 6.99
N TYR A 200 -11.12 -20.42 6.71
CA TYR A 200 -10.61 -19.55 7.78
C TYR A 200 -11.74 -18.94 8.61
N MET A 201 -12.81 -18.46 7.95
CA MET A 201 -13.93 -17.81 8.64
C MET A 201 -14.61 -18.69 9.69
N CYS A 202 -14.63 -20.01 9.50
CA CYS A 202 -15.22 -20.94 10.47
C CYS A 202 -14.44 -21.08 11.78
N HIS A 203 -13.18 -20.64 11.84
CA HIS A 203 -12.32 -20.79 13.02
C HIS A 203 -12.22 -19.56 13.91
N PHE A 204 -12.86 -18.45 13.52
CA PHE A 204 -12.77 -17.18 14.23
C PHE A 204 -14.15 -16.64 14.57
N HIS A 205 -14.28 -16.12 15.79
CA HIS A 205 -15.54 -15.59 16.31
C HIS A 205 -15.26 -14.42 17.25
N PRO A 206 -16.07 -13.34 17.22
CA PRO A 206 -16.00 -12.29 18.22
C PRO A 206 -16.28 -12.82 19.63
N ILE A 207 -15.64 -12.22 20.64
CA ILE A 207 -15.92 -12.48 22.06
C ILE A 207 -16.69 -11.31 22.71
N ASP A 208 -17.24 -11.52 23.92
CA ASP A 208 -17.95 -10.44 24.63
C ASP A 208 -17.01 -9.27 24.98
N GLY A 209 -17.51 -8.04 24.81
CA GLY A 209 -16.73 -6.81 25.01
C GLY A 209 -15.66 -6.53 23.94
N GLN A 210 -15.57 -7.34 22.88
CA GLN A 210 -14.57 -7.12 21.83
C GLN A 210 -14.90 -5.87 21.01
N VAL A 211 -13.97 -4.91 21.00
CA VAL A 211 -14.07 -3.66 20.23
C VAL A 211 -13.10 -3.62 19.06
N GLY A 212 -12.19 -4.60 18.97
CA GLY A 212 -11.16 -4.64 17.96
C GLY A 212 -10.32 -5.91 18.02
N TRP A 213 -9.22 -5.90 17.28
CA TRP A 213 -8.23 -6.97 17.32
C TRP A 213 -6.84 -6.50 16.89
N SER A 214 -5.84 -7.32 17.17
CA SER A 214 -4.59 -7.35 16.42
C SER A 214 -4.54 -8.60 15.58
N VAL A 215 -4.11 -8.46 14.33
CA VAL A 215 -4.02 -9.55 13.37
C VAL A 215 -2.57 -9.84 13.07
N PHE A 216 -2.20 -11.11 13.21
CA PHE A 216 -0.89 -11.62 12.88
C PHE A 216 -1.02 -12.58 11.71
N ILE A 217 -0.14 -12.42 10.71
CA ILE A 217 -0.02 -13.32 9.58
C ILE A 217 1.42 -13.83 9.56
N ASN A 218 1.61 -15.14 9.48
CA ASN A 218 2.95 -15.76 9.49
C ASN A 218 3.79 -15.34 10.72
N GLY A 219 3.16 -15.16 11.89
CA GLY A 219 3.83 -14.71 13.11
C GLY A 219 4.14 -13.20 13.19
N LEU A 220 3.85 -12.44 12.13
CA LEU A 220 4.11 -11.00 12.05
C LEU A 220 2.83 -10.21 12.30
N LEU A 221 2.91 -9.15 13.12
CA LEU A 221 1.80 -8.22 13.31
C LEU A 221 1.59 -7.42 12.02
N VAL A 222 0.43 -7.54 11.39
CA VAL A 222 0.13 -6.88 10.11
C VAL A 222 -0.88 -5.74 10.23
N GLY A 223 -1.68 -5.75 11.29
CA GLY A 223 -2.57 -4.62 11.56
C GLY A 223 -3.31 -4.73 12.88
N ILE A 224 -3.77 -3.57 13.33
CA ILE A 224 -4.60 -3.41 14.52
C ILE A 224 -5.82 -2.59 14.13
N GLU A 225 -7.01 -3.09 14.45
CA GLU A 225 -8.28 -2.43 14.20
C GLU A 225 -9.00 -2.24 15.52
N ILE A 226 -9.44 -1.03 15.82
CA ILE A 226 -10.24 -0.75 17.02
C ILE A 226 -11.39 0.18 16.66
N PHE A 227 -12.60 -0.24 17.00
CA PHE A 227 -13.83 0.54 16.86
C PHE A 227 -14.22 1.10 18.22
N GLY A 228 -14.92 2.24 18.24
CA GLY A 228 -15.33 2.82 19.51
C GLY A 228 -16.42 2.01 20.24
N THR A 229 -17.06 1.04 19.59
CA THR A 229 -18.06 0.16 20.24
C THR A 229 -18.01 -1.27 19.69
N GLN A 230 -18.40 -2.25 20.53
CA GLN A 230 -18.53 -3.65 20.13
C GLN A 230 -19.58 -3.84 19.03
N ASP A 231 -20.70 -3.11 19.09
CA ASP A 231 -21.74 -3.16 18.05
C ASP A 231 -21.17 -2.83 16.66
N LEU A 232 -20.37 -1.77 16.57
CA LEU A 232 -19.76 -1.37 15.30
C LEU A 232 -18.74 -2.40 14.82
N PHE A 233 -17.86 -2.91 15.70
CA PHE A 233 -16.93 -3.99 15.36
C PHE A 233 -17.65 -5.25 14.86
N CYS A 234 -18.71 -5.67 15.54
CA CYS A 234 -19.51 -6.84 15.17
C CYS A 234 -20.20 -6.72 13.81
N LYS A 235 -20.43 -5.49 13.30
CA LYS A 235 -20.96 -5.28 11.95
C LYS A 235 -19.91 -5.45 10.86
N PHE A 236 -18.62 -5.29 11.17
CA PHE A 236 -17.53 -5.31 10.18
C PHE A 236 -16.55 -6.47 10.29
N TRP A 237 -16.49 -7.19 11.42
CA TRP A 237 -15.47 -8.23 11.65
C TRP A 237 -15.38 -9.26 10.52
N ARG A 238 -16.50 -9.68 9.93
CA ARG A 238 -16.50 -10.63 8.80
C ARG A 238 -15.78 -10.06 7.57
N LYS A 239 -16.08 -8.81 7.20
CA LYS A 239 -15.46 -8.13 6.05
C LYS A 239 -13.97 -7.91 6.30
N LEU A 240 -13.61 -7.49 7.52
CA LEU A 240 -12.22 -7.33 7.93
C LEU A 240 -11.47 -8.67 7.88
N LEU A 241 -12.04 -9.75 8.42
CA LEU A 241 -11.41 -11.07 8.38
C LEU A 241 -11.15 -11.54 6.94
N LYS A 242 -12.09 -11.33 6.02
CA LYS A 242 -11.90 -11.62 4.59
C LYS A 242 -10.71 -10.84 4.01
N SER A 243 -10.60 -9.55 4.33
CA SER A 243 -9.46 -8.70 3.93
C SER A 243 -8.11 -9.27 4.37
N TYR A 244 -7.98 -9.63 5.65
CA TYR A 244 -6.75 -10.22 6.18
C TYR A 244 -6.48 -11.63 5.63
N THR A 245 -7.53 -12.45 5.48
CA THR A 245 -7.40 -13.81 4.96
C THR A 245 -6.87 -13.83 3.54
N LEU A 246 -7.23 -12.85 2.72
CA LEU A 246 -6.74 -12.79 1.35
C LEU A 246 -5.21 -12.65 1.30
N ASP A 247 -4.62 -11.77 2.12
CA ASP A 247 -3.16 -11.66 2.21
C ASP A 247 -2.53 -12.90 2.85
N ALA A 248 -3.18 -13.51 3.85
CA ALA A 248 -2.70 -14.74 4.46
C ALA A 248 -2.64 -15.91 3.46
N LEU A 249 -3.58 -15.97 2.51
CA LEU A 249 -3.58 -16.94 1.42
C LEU A 249 -2.50 -16.61 0.38
N SER A 250 -2.32 -15.33 0.05
CA SER A 250 -1.32 -14.88 -0.94
C SER A 250 0.11 -15.12 -0.47
N ASP A 251 0.35 -14.91 0.82
CA ASP A 251 1.65 -15.04 1.46
C ASP A 251 1.76 -16.32 2.28
N TYR A 252 1.04 -17.39 1.92
CA TYR A 252 1.10 -18.63 2.69
C TYR A 252 2.50 -19.27 2.57
N GLY A 253 3.31 -19.11 3.61
CA GLY A 253 4.70 -19.61 3.70
C GLY A 253 4.84 -21.02 4.26
N GLY A 254 3.74 -21.75 4.48
CA GLY A 254 3.77 -23.08 5.11
C GLY A 254 3.39 -23.04 6.60
N SER A 255 4.21 -23.65 7.46
CA SER A 255 3.88 -23.85 8.88
C SER A 255 4.97 -23.43 9.87
N ASP A 256 6.13 -22.97 9.38
CA ASP A 256 7.27 -22.60 10.22
C ASP A 256 7.36 -21.08 10.33
N PHE A 257 6.58 -20.52 11.26
CA PHE A 257 6.53 -19.08 11.51
C PHE A 257 6.98 -18.75 12.93
N PRO A 258 7.61 -17.57 13.16
CA PRO A 258 8.04 -17.16 14.49
C PRO A 258 6.91 -17.22 15.51
N GLN A 259 7.16 -17.89 16.63
CA GLN A 259 6.27 -17.81 17.78
C GLN A 259 6.52 -16.50 18.51
N VAL A 260 5.47 -15.70 18.66
CA VAL A 260 5.55 -14.38 19.29
C VAL A 260 4.59 -14.27 20.46
N ASP A 261 4.97 -13.47 21.45
CA ASP A 261 4.03 -13.01 22.48
C ASP A 261 3.13 -11.92 21.86
N HIS A 262 1.99 -12.36 21.34
CA HIS A 262 1.01 -11.50 20.67
C HIS A 262 0.61 -10.30 21.53
N ALA A 263 0.39 -10.52 22.84
CA ALA A 263 -0.06 -9.46 23.75
C ALA A 263 1.04 -8.41 23.98
N ARG A 264 2.29 -8.85 24.16
CA ARG A 264 3.43 -7.94 24.29
C ARG A 264 3.66 -7.13 23.01
N VAL A 265 3.72 -7.78 21.85
CA VAL A 265 3.95 -7.11 20.56
C VAL A 265 2.84 -6.11 20.25
N THR A 266 1.57 -6.49 20.46
CA THR A 266 0.43 -5.57 20.29
C THR A 266 0.54 -4.37 21.22
N ARG A 267 0.87 -4.57 22.50
CA ARG A 267 0.98 -3.49 23.48
C ARG A 267 2.09 -2.51 23.10
N GLU A 268 3.28 -3.01 22.82
CA GLU A 268 4.43 -2.20 22.39
C GLU A 268 4.06 -1.36 21.16
N LYS A 269 3.35 -1.94 20.19
CA LYS A 269 3.01 -1.22 18.96
C LYS A 269 1.87 -0.21 19.12
N LEU A 270 0.89 -0.48 19.99
CA LEU A 270 -0.12 0.51 20.38
C LEU A 270 0.51 1.70 21.10
N GLU A 271 1.38 1.45 22.09
CA GLU A 271 2.09 2.49 22.84
C GLU A 271 2.95 3.36 21.92
N MET A 272 3.70 2.73 21.00
CA MET A 272 4.48 3.42 19.99
C MET A 272 3.58 4.30 19.11
N SER A 273 2.47 3.75 18.58
CA SER A 273 1.54 4.48 17.71
C SER A 273 0.91 5.68 18.41
N PHE A 274 0.54 5.54 19.70
CA PHE A 274 -0.04 6.61 20.50
C PHE A 274 0.95 7.72 20.87
N SER A 275 2.26 7.43 20.82
CA SER A 275 3.31 8.42 21.06
C SER A 275 3.68 9.24 19.80
N LEU A 276 3.24 8.81 18.61
CA LEU A 276 3.56 9.50 17.36
C LEU A 276 2.82 10.83 17.24
N PRO A 277 3.44 11.85 16.61
CA PRO A 277 2.74 13.07 16.28
C PRO A 277 1.63 12.78 15.26
N MET A 278 0.39 13.15 15.60
CA MET A 278 -0.75 13.02 14.70
C MET A 278 -1.10 14.36 14.06
N ARG A 279 -1.41 14.35 12.77
CA ARG A 279 -1.94 15.52 12.07
C ARG A 279 -3.41 15.36 11.79
N GLY A 280 -4.20 16.38 12.15
CA GLY A 280 -5.63 16.42 11.87
C GLY A 280 -5.96 16.99 10.50
N PHE A 281 -6.96 16.37 9.86
CA PHE A 281 -7.53 16.78 8.59
C PHE A 281 -9.05 16.83 8.69
N SER A 282 -9.66 17.74 7.91
CA SER A 282 -11.11 17.76 7.74
C SER A 282 -11.57 16.51 7.00
N THR A 283 -12.71 15.95 7.40
CA THR A 283 -13.34 14.82 6.71
C THR A 283 -14.31 15.31 5.64
N VAL A 284 -14.77 14.40 4.79
CA VAL A 284 -15.82 14.66 3.79
C VAL A 284 -17.19 14.85 4.44
N GLY A 285 -17.38 14.33 5.66
CA GLY A 285 -18.58 14.50 6.46
C GLY A 285 -18.27 15.17 7.79
N GLU A 286 -18.65 14.51 8.88
CA GLU A 286 -18.35 14.95 10.24
C GLU A 286 -17.12 14.24 10.82
N GLY A 287 -16.61 14.79 11.92
CA GLY A 287 -15.46 14.26 12.64
C GLY A 287 -14.11 14.83 12.21
N GLU A 288 -13.06 14.31 12.84
CA GLU A 288 -11.66 14.62 12.61
C GLU A 288 -10.95 13.37 12.13
N ASP A 289 -10.19 13.47 11.04
CA ASP A 289 -9.29 12.41 10.58
C ASP A 289 -7.87 12.72 11.04
N LEU A 290 -7.37 11.93 12.00
CA LEU A 290 -6.05 12.08 12.59
C LEU A 290 -5.12 11.01 11.99
N ARG A 291 -4.07 11.43 11.28
CA ARG A 291 -3.14 10.54 10.55
C ARG A 291 -1.76 10.51 11.20
N PHE A 292 -1.08 9.37 11.15
CA PHE A 292 0.29 9.17 11.64
C PHE A 292 1.04 8.14 10.80
N GLU A 293 2.36 8.34 10.65
CA GLU A 293 3.26 7.45 9.94
C GLU A 293 4.67 7.50 10.55
N GLN A 294 5.33 6.36 10.66
CA GLN A 294 6.76 6.26 11.00
C GLN A 294 7.33 4.95 10.45
N GLY A 295 8.27 5.04 9.51
CA GLY A 295 8.88 3.85 8.90
C GLY A 295 7.84 2.94 8.25
N ASP A 296 7.80 1.68 8.68
CA ASP A 296 6.90 0.61 8.24
C ASP A 296 5.47 0.72 8.81
N LEU A 297 5.22 1.66 9.72
CA LEU A 297 3.93 1.87 10.34
C LEU A 297 3.20 3.07 9.74
N SER A 298 1.92 2.88 9.44
CA SER A 298 0.99 3.95 9.04
C SER A 298 -0.37 3.72 9.68
N GLY A 299 -1.15 4.77 9.88
CA GLY A 299 -2.48 4.60 10.44
C GLY A 299 -3.28 5.89 10.50
N PHE A 300 -4.53 5.73 10.92
CA PHE A 300 -5.47 6.83 11.07
C PHE A 300 -6.46 6.57 12.20
N LEU A 301 -6.99 7.65 12.77
CA LEU A 301 -8.05 7.64 13.75
C LEU A 301 -9.15 8.60 13.29
N LEU A 302 -10.34 8.06 13.01
CA LEU A 302 -11.56 8.84 12.89
C LEU A 302 -12.11 9.12 14.28
N ARG A 303 -12.26 10.40 14.63
CA ARG A 303 -12.82 10.87 15.90
C ARG A 303 -14.06 11.72 15.65
N HIS A 304 -15.11 11.51 16.42
CA HIS A 304 -16.33 12.33 16.39
C HIS A 304 -16.64 12.86 17.79
N GLU A 305 -16.82 14.17 17.93
CA GLU A 305 -17.11 14.82 19.24
C GLU A 305 -16.13 14.42 20.35
N GLY A 306 -14.83 14.31 20.01
CA GLY A 306 -13.80 13.90 20.96
C GLY A 306 -13.75 12.40 21.26
N ARG A 307 -14.71 11.59 20.79
CA ARG A 307 -14.77 10.14 20.98
C ARG A 307 -14.18 9.39 19.77
N PRO A 308 -13.34 8.38 19.97
CA PRO A 308 -12.81 7.58 18.87
C PRO A 308 -13.92 6.74 18.24
N VAL A 309 -14.00 6.75 16.91
CA VAL A 309 -14.96 5.95 16.14
C VAL A 309 -14.27 4.74 15.53
N HIS A 310 -13.13 4.94 14.87
CA HIS A 310 -12.37 3.89 14.20
C HIS A 310 -10.88 4.25 14.15
N LEU A 311 -10.04 3.40 14.74
CA LEU A 311 -8.58 3.43 14.66
C LEU A 311 -8.13 2.24 13.81
N SER A 312 -7.31 2.53 12.81
CA SER A 312 -6.64 1.50 12.01
C SER A 312 -5.13 1.76 12.01
N ILE A 313 -4.36 0.74 12.38
CA ILE A 313 -2.90 0.74 12.32
C ILE A 313 -2.49 -0.36 11.35
N PHE A 314 -1.70 0.01 10.36
CA PHE A 314 -1.12 -0.86 9.37
C PHE A 314 0.38 -0.96 9.60
N LEU A 315 0.88 -2.19 9.55
CA LEU A 315 2.31 -2.43 9.41
C LEU A 315 2.53 -2.99 8.01
N ASP A 316 3.56 -2.51 7.33
CA ASP A 316 3.93 -3.10 6.06
C ASP A 316 4.23 -4.58 6.28
N ILE A 317 3.55 -5.42 5.51
CA ILE A 317 3.71 -6.86 5.57
C ILE A 317 4.96 -7.19 4.73
N PRO A 318 6.10 -7.57 5.34
CA PRO A 318 7.15 -8.16 4.55
C PRO A 318 6.59 -9.47 3.99
N PRO A 319 6.73 -9.74 2.69
CA PRO A 319 6.15 -10.95 2.13
C PRO A 319 6.83 -12.18 2.74
N ALA A 320 6.09 -13.29 2.82
CA ALA A 320 6.54 -14.51 3.47
C ALA A 320 7.91 -14.99 2.99
N GLU A 321 8.74 -15.48 3.92
CA GLU A 321 9.97 -16.16 3.59
C GLU A 321 9.67 -17.46 2.81
N GLY A 322 10.27 -17.58 1.64
CA GLY A 322 9.99 -18.62 0.64
C GLY A 322 10.00 -18.06 -0.77
N GLU A 323 10.24 -18.91 -1.78
CA GLU A 323 10.48 -18.45 -3.15
C GLU A 323 9.37 -17.53 -3.71
N ARG A 324 8.09 -17.69 -3.33
CA ARG A 324 6.98 -16.87 -3.87
C ARG A 324 6.84 -15.50 -3.21
N GLY A 325 7.01 -15.40 -1.88
CA GLY A 325 6.98 -14.10 -1.18
C GLY A 325 8.23 -13.25 -1.48
N TYR A 326 9.39 -13.90 -1.63
CA TYR A 326 10.63 -13.30 -2.12
C TYR A 326 10.48 -12.59 -3.49
N ARG A 327 9.59 -13.08 -4.37
CA ARG A 327 9.39 -12.60 -5.76
C ARG A 327 8.66 -11.25 -5.87
N LEU A 328 7.79 -10.87 -4.93
CA LEU A 328 7.10 -9.58 -4.96
C LEU A 328 7.89 -8.49 -4.24
N TRP A 329 8.60 -8.84 -3.15
CA TRP A 329 9.60 -7.95 -2.56
C TRP A 329 10.72 -7.59 -3.54
N LYS A 330 11.15 -8.51 -4.43
CA LYS A 330 12.12 -8.22 -5.50
C LYS A 330 11.76 -7.00 -6.36
N ARG A 331 10.46 -6.75 -6.62
CA ARG A 331 10.03 -5.63 -7.47
C ARG A 331 10.52 -4.29 -6.92
N ASP A 332 10.44 -4.12 -5.60
CA ASP A 332 10.73 -2.85 -4.93
C ASP A 332 12.00 -2.94 -4.05
N ARG A 333 12.59 -4.12 -3.87
CA ARG A 333 13.82 -4.37 -3.07
C ARG A 333 14.97 -3.45 -3.44
N HIS A 334 15.10 -3.19 -4.73
CA HIS A 334 16.18 -2.39 -5.27
C HIS A 334 15.77 -0.92 -5.45
N LEU A 335 14.54 -0.52 -5.11
CA LEU A 335 14.18 0.91 -5.12
C LEU A 335 14.94 1.62 -4.00
N ILE A 336 15.68 2.65 -4.38
CA ILE A 336 16.56 3.39 -3.47
C ILE A 336 16.35 4.90 -3.64
N ASP A 337 16.70 5.66 -2.60
CA ASP A 337 17.05 7.06 -2.75
C ASP A 337 18.59 7.17 -2.85
N PRO A 338 19.14 7.48 -4.03
CA PRO A 338 20.59 7.53 -4.21
C PRO A 338 21.27 8.60 -3.33
N LYS A 339 20.55 9.60 -2.81
CA LYS A 339 21.11 10.63 -1.92
C LYS A 339 21.36 10.12 -0.50
N GLY A 340 20.74 9.01 -0.10
CA GLY A 340 20.84 8.43 1.24
C GLY A 340 21.78 7.24 1.36
N LEU A 341 22.46 6.84 0.28
CA LEU A 341 23.33 5.67 0.25
C LEU A 341 24.80 6.06 0.48
N ASP A 342 25.48 5.32 1.35
CA ASP A 342 26.93 5.33 1.47
C ASP A 342 27.54 4.29 0.49
N PRO A 343 28.24 4.72 -0.57
CA PRO A 343 28.84 3.82 -1.56
C PRO A 343 29.90 2.87 -0.98
N ALA A 344 30.50 3.19 0.17
CA ALA A 344 31.53 2.35 0.79
C ALA A 344 30.93 1.12 1.52
N THR A 345 29.67 1.21 1.92
CA THR A 345 28.97 0.18 2.72
C THR A 345 27.76 -0.42 2.00
N SER A 346 27.34 0.17 0.87
CA SER A 346 26.24 -0.30 0.04
C SER A 346 26.60 -1.54 -0.79
N GLU A 347 25.66 -2.48 -0.92
CA GLU A 347 25.75 -3.60 -1.87
C GLU A 347 25.61 -3.16 -3.34
N TYR A 348 25.09 -1.95 -3.57
CA TYR A 348 24.87 -1.37 -4.88
C TYR A 348 26.09 -0.59 -5.35
N ARG A 349 26.49 -0.80 -6.62
CA ARG A 349 27.61 -0.08 -7.25
C ARG A 349 27.17 0.89 -8.35
N ALA A 350 25.92 0.80 -8.78
CA ALA A 350 25.34 1.62 -9.84
C ALA A 350 23.83 1.78 -9.64
N THR A 351 23.21 2.63 -10.43
CA THR A 351 21.77 2.85 -10.45
C THR A 351 21.19 2.77 -11.86
N PHE A 352 19.91 2.41 -11.92
CA PHE A 352 19.03 2.68 -13.04
C PHE A 352 17.95 3.66 -12.61
N GLU A 353 17.95 4.86 -13.18
CA GLU A 353 16.83 5.80 -13.06
C GLU A 353 15.77 5.50 -14.11
N VAL A 354 14.50 5.45 -13.73
CA VAL A 354 13.40 5.28 -14.67
C VAL A 354 13.14 6.60 -15.41
N VAL A 355 13.58 6.67 -16.67
CA VAL A 355 13.34 7.83 -17.55
C VAL A 355 11.92 7.79 -18.11
N SER A 356 11.44 6.60 -18.49
CA SER A 356 10.05 6.37 -18.90
C SER A 356 9.60 4.93 -18.63
N GLY A 357 8.31 4.78 -18.30
CA GLY A 357 7.72 3.52 -17.87
C GLY A 357 7.03 3.64 -16.51
N GLU A 358 6.69 2.49 -15.93
CA GLU A 358 6.22 2.42 -14.54
C GLU A 358 7.33 2.89 -13.58
N ASN A 359 6.99 3.66 -12.54
CA ASN A 359 7.93 4.25 -11.59
C ASN A 359 8.84 5.38 -12.14
N GLN A 360 8.40 6.14 -13.15
CA GLN A 360 9.16 7.29 -13.68
C GLN A 360 9.69 8.22 -12.57
N GLY A 361 10.99 8.53 -12.64
CA GLY A 361 11.71 9.36 -11.66
C GLY A 361 12.21 8.62 -10.41
N ARG A 362 11.99 7.30 -10.31
CA ARG A 362 12.57 6.44 -9.26
C ARG A 362 13.90 5.83 -9.70
N TYR A 363 14.69 5.36 -8.73
CA TYR A 363 16.00 4.74 -8.93
C TYR A 363 16.02 3.31 -8.42
N TYR A 364 16.62 2.42 -9.19
CA TYR A 364 16.94 1.06 -8.78
C TYR A 364 18.45 0.90 -8.55
N GLY A 365 18.85 0.36 -7.41
CA GLY A 365 20.23 -0.02 -7.12
C GLY A 365 20.61 -1.30 -7.87
N LEU A 366 21.82 -1.31 -8.44
CA LEU A 366 22.34 -2.43 -9.22
C LEU A 366 23.46 -3.12 -8.44
N CYS A 367 23.28 -4.42 -8.22
CA CYS A 367 24.27 -5.32 -7.63
C CYS A 367 25.04 -6.08 -8.74
N GLU A 368 25.93 -7.00 -8.35
CA GLU A 368 26.87 -7.62 -9.29
C GLU A 368 26.22 -8.46 -10.39
N ARG A 369 24.97 -8.90 -10.21
CA ARG A 369 24.22 -9.64 -11.22
C ARG A 369 22.73 -9.35 -11.09
N VAL A 370 22.12 -8.83 -12.15
CA VAL A 370 20.69 -8.47 -12.18
C VAL A 370 20.01 -9.07 -13.42
N LEU A 371 19.13 -10.06 -13.24
CA LEU A 371 18.24 -10.56 -14.27
C LEU A 371 17.07 -9.58 -14.45
N ILE A 372 16.79 -9.18 -15.68
CA ILE A 372 15.76 -8.19 -16.02
C ILE A 372 14.69 -8.88 -16.85
N GLY A 373 13.41 -8.65 -16.55
CA GLY A 373 12.31 -9.22 -17.34
C GLY A 373 10.94 -9.06 -16.71
N ARG A 374 9.90 -9.54 -17.41
CA ARG A 374 8.52 -9.53 -16.90
C ARG A 374 8.15 -10.76 -16.07
N SER A 375 9.03 -11.77 -16.04
CA SER A 375 8.82 -12.94 -15.19
C SER A 375 9.20 -12.61 -13.77
N LEU A 376 8.51 -13.24 -12.82
CA LEU A 376 8.85 -13.22 -11.40
C LEU A 376 10.24 -13.80 -11.10
N GLU A 377 10.88 -14.47 -12.06
CA GLU A 377 12.28 -14.90 -11.94
C GLU A 377 13.29 -13.73 -12.03
N ALA A 378 12.89 -12.60 -12.60
CA ALA A 378 13.76 -11.42 -12.74
C ALA A 378 14.08 -10.78 -11.39
N ASP A 379 15.32 -10.31 -11.24
CA ASP A 379 15.79 -9.47 -10.13
C ASP A 379 15.23 -8.04 -10.25
N LEU A 380 15.11 -7.53 -11.48
CA LEU A 380 14.40 -6.30 -11.82
C LEU A 380 13.16 -6.65 -12.64
N LEU A 381 12.00 -6.69 -11.96
CA LEU A 381 10.71 -7.07 -12.53
C LEU A 381 10.06 -5.89 -13.27
N LEU A 382 9.76 -6.07 -14.54
CA LEU A 382 9.12 -5.05 -15.39
C LEU A 382 7.73 -5.54 -15.83
N LEU A 383 6.65 -4.90 -15.38
CA LEU A 383 5.27 -5.25 -15.74
C LEU A 383 4.83 -4.67 -17.10
N ASP A 384 5.73 -4.70 -18.09
CA ASP A 384 5.44 -4.29 -19.47
C ASP A 384 5.21 -5.55 -20.32
N SER A 385 4.05 -5.63 -20.97
CA SER A 385 3.69 -6.74 -21.86
C SER A 385 4.63 -6.91 -23.06
N HIS A 386 5.41 -5.88 -23.40
CA HIS A 386 6.44 -5.90 -24.44
C HIS A 386 7.81 -6.35 -23.92
N VAL A 387 7.97 -6.63 -22.63
CA VAL A 387 9.22 -7.18 -22.07
C VAL A 387 9.11 -8.72 -22.04
N SER A 388 10.14 -9.45 -22.44
CA SER A 388 10.16 -10.92 -22.32
C SER A 388 10.31 -11.38 -20.86
N ARG A 389 9.88 -12.62 -20.58
CA ARG A 389 9.91 -13.23 -19.24
C ARG A 389 11.30 -13.14 -18.60
N LYS A 390 12.33 -13.59 -19.32
CA LYS A 390 13.74 -13.31 -19.07
C LYS A 390 14.22 -12.48 -20.25
N HIS A 391 14.47 -11.19 -20.04
CA HIS A 391 14.71 -10.25 -21.13
C HIS A 391 16.19 -10.02 -21.33
N ALA A 392 16.88 -9.61 -20.26
CA ALA A 392 18.30 -9.30 -20.29
C ALA A 392 18.93 -9.68 -18.95
N ILE A 393 20.25 -9.77 -18.93
CA ILE A 393 21.01 -9.92 -17.70
C ILE A 393 22.13 -8.89 -17.66
N LEU A 394 22.24 -8.21 -16.54
CA LEU A 394 23.33 -7.30 -16.22
C LEU A 394 24.31 -8.04 -15.32
N THR A 395 25.61 -7.90 -15.58
CA THR A 395 26.70 -8.49 -14.78
C THR A 395 27.80 -7.48 -14.58
N TYR A 396 28.36 -7.41 -13.37
CA TYR A 396 29.51 -6.60 -13.02
C TYR A 396 30.77 -7.47 -12.94
N SER A 397 31.90 -6.92 -13.38
CA SER A 397 33.23 -7.43 -13.02
C SER A 397 34.18 -6.26 -12.74
N PRO A 398 35.20 -6.44 -11.87
CA PRO A 398 36.18 -5.38 -11.59
C PRO A 398 36.95 -4.88 -12.82
N LEU A 399 37.16 -5.73 -13.84
CA LEU A 399 37.91 -5.40 -15.05
C LEU A 399 37.04 -4.71 -16.11
N GLU A 400 35.82 -5.21 -16.34
CA GLU A 400 34.95 -4.76 -17.44
C GLU A 400 33.81 -3.84 -16.98
N GLY A 401 33.66 -3.60 -15.68
CA GLY A 401 32.50 -2.88 -15.15
C GLY A 401 31.19 -3.60 -15.44
N TYR A 402 30.10 -2.83 -15.56
CA TYR A 402 28.78 -3.37 -15.85
C TYR A 402 28.61 -3.69 -17.33
N THR A 403 28.20 -4.92 -17.64
CA THR A 403 27.89 -5.41 -18.98
C THR A 403 26.46 -5.94 -19.00
N ILE A 404 25.67 -5.54 -20.00
CA ILE A 404 24.32 -6.04 -20.24
C ILE A 404 24.30 -6.99 -21.43
N ARG A 405 23.57 -8.10 -21.31
CA ARG A 405 23.36 -9.09 -22.37
C ARG A 405 21.87 -9.35 -22.58
N ASP A 406 21.41 -9.31 -23.83
CA ASP A 406 20.06 -9.72 -24.20
C ASP A 406 19.92 -11.24 -24.17
N LEU A 407 18.82 -11.74 -23.58
CA LEU A 407 18.55 -13.18 -23.42
C LEU A 407 17.61 -13.70 -24.52
N LYS A 408 17.83 -13.28 -25.77
CA LYS A 408 16.97 -13.57 -26.93
C LYS A 408 15.54 -13.08 -26.71
N SER A 409 15.42 -11.85 -26.22
CA SER A 409 14.13 -11.24 -25.96
C SER A 409 13.37 -10.96 -27.27
N SER A 410 12.03 -10.98 -27.20
CA SER A 410 11.16 -10.82 -28.37
C SER A 410 11.30 -9.44 -29.02
N ASN A 411 11.46 -8.39 -28.21
CA ASN A 411 11.56 -7.01 -28.68
C ASN A 411 12.97 -6.42 -28.62
N GLY A 412 13.94 -7.15 -28.07
CA GLY A 412 15.34 -6.74 -27.96
C GLY A 412 15.62 -5.76 -26.82
N THR A 413 16.86 -5.82 -26.33
CA THR A 413 17.47 -4.82 -25.46
C THR A 413 18.15 -3.74 -26.29
N ARG A 414 18.02 -2.47 -25.89
CA ARG A 414 18.63 -1.33 -26.58
C ARG A 414 19.50 -0.51 -25.63
N VAL A 415 20.67 -0.07 -26.08
CA VAL A 415 21.51 0.91 -25.38
C VAL A 415 21.71 2.10 -26.32
N ASN A 416 21.38 3.30 -25.86
CA ASN A 416 21.38 4.54 -26.66
C ASN A 416 20.64 4.38 -28.00
N HIS A 417 19.46 3.77 -27.93
CA HIS A 417 18.56 3.46 -29.06
C HIS A 417 19.07 2.39 -30.04
N VAL A 418 20.29 1.86 -29.87
CA VAL A 418 20.84 0.78 -30.71
C VAL A 418 20.56 -0.57 -30.06
N ARG A 419 20.06 -1.54 -30.84
CA ARG A 419 19.82 -2.90 -30.36
C ARG A 419 21.15 -3.63 -30.14
N ILE A 420 21.27 -4.34 -29.02
CA ILE A 420 22.50 -5.04 -28.63
C ILE A 420 22.24 -6.54 -28.42
N GLU A 421 23.31 -7.34 -28.53
CA GLU A 421 23.37 -8.69 -27.97
C GLU A 421 24.11 -8.68 -26.63
N THR A 422 25.24 -7.99 -26.55
CA THR A 422 25.99 -7.72 -25.32
C THR A 422 26.66 -6.35 -25.44
N CYS A 423 26.69 -5.57 -24.37
CA CYS A 423 27.24 -4.22 -24.36
C CYS A 423 27.76 -3.85 -22.96
N ARG A 424 28.93 -3.22 -22.87
CA ARG A 424 29.44 -2.60 -21.65
C ARG A 424 28.75 -1.24 -21.47
N LEU A 425 28.24 -0.96 -20.27
CA LEU A 425 27.54 0.29 -19.96
C LEU A 425 28.51 1.34 -19.43
N ALA A 426 28.30 2.58 -19.86
CA ALA A 426 28.95 3.79 -19.37
C ALA A 426 27.94 4.71 -18.64
N PRO A 427 28.36 5.48 -17.64
CA PRO A 427 27.50 6.47 -16.98
C PRO A 427 26.78 7.38 -17.99
N GLY A 428 25.50 7.62 -17.76
CA GLY A 428 24.60 8.36 -18.65
C GLY A 428 23.90 7.51 -19.73
N ASP A 429 24.28 6.24 -19.93
CA ASP A 429 23.69 5.41 -20.99
C ASP A 429 22.19 5.18 -20.80
N LEU A 430 21.44 5.27 -21.91
CA LEU A 430 20.01 5.00 -21.95
C LEU A 430 19.74 3.54 -22.33
N VAL A 431 19.22 2.75 -21.39
CA VAL A 431 18.94 1.33 -21.55
C VAL A 431 17.43 1.10 -21.69
N GLY A 432 17.01 0.58 -22.84
CA GLY A 432 15.60 0.36 -23.18
C GLY A 432 15.22 -1.11 -23.24
N PHE A 433 14.07 -1.45 -22.64
CA PHE A 433 13.46 -2.79 -22.69
C PHE A 433 12.06 -2.71 -23.28
N GLY A 434 11.71 -3.61 -24.20
CA GLY A 434 10.39 -3.58 -24.84
C GLY A 434 10.19 -2.28 -25.63
N LYS A 435 8.98 -1.70 -25.59
CA LYS A 435 8.66 -0.48 -26.37
C LYS A 435 8.77 0.82 -25.57
N LYS A 436 8.31 0.82 -24.32
CA LYS A 436 8.07 2.05 -23.54
C LYS A 436 8.95 2.19 -22.30
N THR A 437 9.70 1.16 -21.93
CA THR A 437 10.49 1.15 -20.70
C THR A 437 11.92 1.59 -21.00
N LEU A 438 12.35 2.70 -20.38
CA LEU A 438 13.66 3.31 -20.56
C LEU A 438 14.28 3.67 -19.22
N PHE A 439 15.53 3.27 -19.04
CA PHE A 439 16.35 3.57 -17.87
C PHE A 439 17.57 4.40 -18.26
N ARG A 440 18.05 5.23 -17.34
CA ARG A 440 19.37 5.86 -17.40
C ARG A 440 20.29 5.15 -16.41
N PHE A 441 21.45 4.72 -16.88
CA PHE A 441 22.47 4.06 -16.07
C PHE A 441 23.48 5.06 -15.51
N ASP A 442 23.79 4.99 -14.22
CA ASP A 442 24.87 5.76 -13.62
C ASP A 442 25.60 4.95 -12.54
N LEU A 443 26.89 5.23 -12.33
CA LEU A 443 27.65 4.63 -11.23
C LEU A 443 27.32 5.35 -9.91
N LEU A 444 27.27 4.62 -8.80
CA LEU A 444 27.21 5.23 -7.47
C LEU A 444 28.61 5.79 -7.16
N ALA A 445 28.72 7.10 -7.07
CA ALA A 445 30.00 7.78 -6.87
C ALA A 445 30.60 7.41 -5.51
N SER A 446 31.76 6.76 -5.47
CA SER A 446 32.51 6.59 -4.23
C SER A 446 33.03 7.94 -3.73
N ALA A 447 32.86 8.23 -2.43
CA ALA A 447 33.42 9.41 -1.77
C ALA A 447 34.97 9.50 -1.87
N ALA A 448 35.64 8.45 -2.36
CA ALA A 448 37.08 8.40 -2.52
C ALA A 448 37.63 9.06 -3.82
N GLN A 449 36.79 9.54 -4.75
CA GLN A 449 37.27 10.19 -5.99
C GLN A 449 37.14 11.71 -6.02
N THR A 450 36.68 12.36 -4.95
CA THR A 450 36.66 13.83 -4.84
C THR A 450 37.89 14.40 -4.14
N ALA A 451 38.82 13.55 -3.69
CA ALA A 451 39.99 13.94 -2.90
C ALA A 451 41.32 13.60 -3.59
N GLU A 452 41.47 13.85 -4.90
CA GLU A 452 42.78 13.87 -5.55
C GLU A 452 42.80 14.92 -6.67
N ASN A 453 42.93 16.18 -6.25
CA ASN A 453 43.65 17.20 -7.00
C ASN A 453 44.34 18.11 -5.97
N PRO A 454 45.50 17.69 -5.40
CA PRO A 454 46.38 18.64 -4.75
C PRO A 454 46.88 19.60 -5.83
N THR A 455 46.53 20.87 -5.66
CA THR A 455 47.07 22.00 -6.40
C THR A 455 48.59 21.85 -6.54
N ALA A 456 49.08 21.85 -7.77
CA ALA A 456 50.51 21.84 -8.05
C ALA A 456 51.20 23.02 -7.32
N PRO A 457 52.37 22.81 -6.68
CA PRO A 457 53.11 23.91 -6.09
C PRO A 457 53.64 24.83 -7.21
N GLN A 458 53.41 26.14 -7.05
CA GLN A 458 54.05 27.16 -7.89
C GLN A 458 55.57 27.07 -7.76
N PRO A 459 56.34 27.13 -8.85
CA PRO A 459 57.78 27.31 -8.74
C PRO A 459 58.09 28.73 -8.27
N GLU A 460 58.87 28.82 -7.19
CA GLU A 460 59.41 30.06 -6.65
C GLU A 460 60.24 30.80 -7.71
N ALA A 461 59.98 32.10 -7.84
CA ALA A 461 60.80 33.01 -8.64
C ALA A 461 62.18 33.15 -7.98
N PHE A 462 63.20 32.58 -8.62
CA PHE A 462 64.58 32.93 -8.36
C PHE A 462 64.94 34.20 -9.12
N ASP A 463 65.16 35.25 -8.34
CA ASP A 463 65.77 36.51 -8.75
C ASP A 463 67.26 36.31 -9.09
N ARG A 464 67.69 36.69 -10.29
CA ARG A 464 69.09 36.96 -10.64
C ARG A 464 69.19 38.02 -11.73
N LEU A 465 69.55 39.23 -11.31
CA LEU A 465 70.70 40.01 -11.82
C LEU A 465 71.12 39.74 -13.27
N ASN A 466 70.69 40.60 -14.19
CA ASN A 466 71.53 41.56 -14.96
C ASN A 466 70.75 42.19 -16.11
#